data_AF-A0A957FXP9-F1
#
_entry.id   AF-A0A957FXP9-F1
#
_cell.length_a   1.000
_cell.length_b   1.000
_cell.length_c   1.000
_cell.angle_alpha   90.00
_cell.angle_beta   90.00
_cell.angle_gamma   90.00
#
_symmetry.space_group_name_H-M   'P 1'
#
loop_
_entity.id
_entity.type
_entity.pdbx_description
1 polymer ?
#
loop_
_entity_poly.entity_id
_entity_poly.type
_entity_poly.pdbx_seq_one_letter_code
_entity_poly.pdbx_strand_id
1 'polypeptide(L)'
;MDEYLNIDTPENVVFGYEIAGIGSRFLAAMIDTLLILALQVVAFGLLAAVFAAGNLNDTLLELGAAVLVAASSFIAFAFLWGYYIFFEIWWNGQTPGKRVAGLRVIKRDGTPISLTESLIRNLVRIIDFLPAYYGVGVVTMFFDGQSRRLGDMAA
;
A
#
# COMPACT_ATOMS: atom_id res chain seq x y z
N MET A 1 19.50 -15.45 10.06
CA MET A 1 19.64 -14.99 11.45
C MET A 1 18.39 -14.18 11.70
N ASP A 2 17.44 -14.76 12.40
CA ASP A 2 16.14 -14.12 12.61
C ASP A 2 16.36 -13.00 13.65
N GLU A 3 16.14 -11.76 13.22
CA GLU A 3 16.34 -10.58 14.05
C GLU A 3 15.08 -10.41 14.90
N TYR A 4 15.22 -10.33 16.23
CA TYR A 4 14.10 -10.19 17.16
C TYR A 4 14.04 -8.77 17.69
N LEU A 5 12.85 -8.15 17.65
CA LEU A 5 12.57 -6.90 18.34
C LEU A 5 12.03 -7.23 19.73
N ASN A 6 12.82 -6.97 20.77
CA ASN A 6 12.41 -7.14 22.16
C ASN A 6 11.74 -5.86 22.66
N ILE A 7 10.51 -5.97 23.14
CA ILE A 7 9.76 -4.88 23.74
C ILE A 7 9.59 -5.19 25.23
N ASP A 8 10.15 -4.33 26.07
CA ASP A 8 10.00 -4.39 27.52
C ASP A 8 8.66 -3.74 27.91
N THR A 9 7.73 -4.53 28.44
CA THR A 9 6.46 -3.99 28.95
C THR A 9 6.60 -3.53 30.41
N PRO A 10 5.71 -2.66 30.92
CA PRO A 10 5.73 -2.17 32.30
C PRO A 10 5.67 -3.30 33.35
N GLU A 11 5.18 -4.48 32.98
CA GLU A 11 5.12 -5.69 33.79
C GLU A 11 6.45 -6.46 33.85
N ASN A 12 7.51 -5.94 33.23
CA ASN A 12 8.84 -6.55 33.14
C ASN A 12 8.83 -7.92 32.44
N VAL A 13 7.94 -8.07 31.44
CA VAL A 13 7.85 -9.23 30.55
C VAL A 13 8.36 -8.79 29.17
N VAL A 14 9.34 -9.52 28.65
CA VAL A 14 9.95 -9.22 27.34
C VAL A 14 9.18 -9.98 26.26
N PHE A 15 8.55 -9.25 25.34
CA PHE A 15 7.99 -9.85 24.13
C PHE A 15 8.99 -9.72 22.98
N GLY A 16 9.43 -10.86 22.45
CA GLY A 16 10.26 -10.91 21.24
C GLY A 16 9.39 -11.08 20.00
N TYR A 17 9.41 -10.09 19.11
CA TYR A 17 8.77 -10.17 17.80
C TYR A 17 9.79 -10.53 16.74
N GLU A 18 9.52 -11.56 15.94
CA GLU A 18 10.35 -11.90 14.80
C GLU A 18 10.22 -10.81 13.73
N ILE A 19 11.34 -10.17 13.38
CA ILE A 19 11.36 -9.13 12.35
C ILE A 19 11.27 -9.82 10.99
N ALA A 20 10.20 -9.51 10.28
CA ALA A 20 9.98 -10.02 8.94
C ALA A 20 11.16 -9.68 8.02
N GLY A 21 11.79 -10.71 7.47
CA GLY A 21 12.88 -10.57 6.50
C GLY A 21 12.46 -9.85 5.21
N ILE A 22 13.46 -9.37 4.46
CA ILE A 22 13.24 -8.62 3.23
C ILE A 22 12.40 -9.40 2.19
N GLY A 23 12.57 -10.73 2.14
CA GLY A 23 11.87 -11.62 1.22
C GLY A 23 10.37 -11.72 1.48
N SER A 24 9.94 -11.90 2.74
CA SER A 24 8.52 -11.97 3.07
C SER A 24 7.83 -10.62 2.85
N ARG A 25 8.53 -9.50 3.11
CA ARG A 25 8.05 -8.15 2.79
C ARG A 25 7.90 -7.94 1.27
N PHE A 26 8.86 -8.43 0.48
CA PHE A 26 8.79 -8.36 -0.97
C PHE A 26 7.61 -9.18 -1.52
N LEU A 27 7.41 -10.41 -1.02
CA LEU A 27 6.27 -11.25 -1.40
C LEU A 27 4.94 -10.58 -1.07
N ALA A 28 4.80 -10.02 0.14
CA ALA A 28 3.60 -9.27 0.53
C ALA A 28 3.34 -8.09 -0.44
N ALA A 29 4.37 -7.31 -0.76
CA ALA A 29 4.27 -6.19 -1.68
C ALA A 29 3.92 -6.64 -3.12
N MET A 30 4.47 -7.76 -3.57
CA MET A 30 4.19 -8.33 -4.89
C MET A 30 2.73 -8.78 -4.97
N ILE A 31 2.22 -9.48 -3.96
CA ILE A 31 0.82 -9.91 -3.90
C ILE A 31 -0.12 -8.70 -3.86
N ASP A 32 0.15 -7.70 -3.01
CA ASP A 32 -0.67 -6.49 -2.95
C ASP A 32 -0.67 -5.71 -4.26
N THR A 33 0.49 -5.63 -4.93
CA THR A 33 0.60 -4.96 -6.25
C THR A 33 -0.19 -5.70 -7.33
N LEU A 34 -0.13 -7.04 -7.35
CA LEU A 34 -0.92 -7.85 -8.28
C LEU A 34 -2.42 -7.71 -8.04
N LEU A 35 -2.86 -7.68 -6.78
CA LEU A 35 -4.27 -7.48 -6.43
C LEU A 35 -4.77 -6.10 -6.87
N ILE A 36 -4.00 -5.05 -6.61
CA ILE A 36 -4.35 -3.69 -7.04
C ILE A 36 -4.39 -3.59 -8.57
N LEU A 37 -3.42 -4.19 -9.26
CA LEU A 37 -3.39 -4.21 -10.72
C LEU A 37 -4.62 -4.94 -11.29
N ALA A 38 -4.96 -6.10 -10.74
CA ALA A 38 -6.15 -6.85 -11.16
C ALA A 38 -7.44 -6.03 -10.96
N LEU A 39 -7.59 -5.38 -9.80
CA LEU A 39 -8.74 -4.51 -9.52
C LEU A 39 -8.80 -3.31 -10.47
N GLN A 40 -7.66 -2.68 -10.79
CA GLN A 40 -7.60 -1.57 -11.74
C GLN A 40 -7.95 -2.02 -13.17
N VAL A 41 -7.44 -3.16 -13.63
CA VAL A 41 -7.77 -3.71 -14.95
C VAL A 41 -9.27 -3.95 -15.08
N VAL A 42 -9.89 -4.54 -14.06
CA VAL A 42 -11.35 -4.75 -14.05
C VAL A 42 -12.10 -3.42 -14.02
N ALA A 43 -11.71 -2.48 -13.17
CA ALA A 43 -12.38 -1.18 -13.06
C ALA A 43 -12.29 -0.37 -14.36
N PHE A 44 -11.11 -0.33 -15.00
CA PHE A 44 -10.93 0.36 -16.28
C PHE A 44 -11.63 -0.36 -17.42
N GLY A 45 -11.62 -1.70 -17.42
CA GLY A 45 -12.36 -2.50 -18.42
C GLY A 45 -13.87 -2.22 -18.35
N LEU A 46 -14.45 -2.19 -17.15
CA LEU A 46 -15.86 -1.85 -16.95
C LEU A 46 -16.17 -0.41 -17.39
N LEU A 47 -15.31 0.55 -17.03
CA LEU A 47 -15.51 1.95 -17.38
C LEU A 47 -15.42 2.17 -18.89
N ALA A 48 -14.47 1.52 -19.56
CA ALA A 48 -14.36 1.53 -21.01
C ALA A 48 -15.56 0.87 -21.70
N ALA A 49 -16.07 -0.25 -21.16
CA ALA A 49 -17.25 -0.93 -21.69
C ALA A 49 -18.52 -0.07 -21.58
N VAL A 50 -18.72 0.62 -20.45
CA VAL A 50 -19.83 1.57 -20.26
C VAL A 50 -19.74 2.70 -21.29
N PHE A 51 -18.54 3.23 -21.51
CA PHE A 51 -18.32 4.30 -22.47
C PHE A 51 -18.55 3.87 -23.92
N ALA A 52 -18.09 2.66 -24.28
CA ALA A 52 -18.30 2.08 -25.61
C ALA A 52 -19.76 1.72 -25.90
N ALA A 53 -20.55 1.39 -24.87
CA ALA A 53 -21.98 1.11 -25.00
C ALA A 53 -22.85 2.38 -25.11
N GLY A 54 -22.32 3.54 -24.70
CA GLY A 54 -22.98 4.83 -24.87
C GLY A 54 -22.93 5.25 -26.35
N ASN A 55 -24.09 5.32 -27.01
CA ASN A 55 -24.20 5.92 -28.35
C ASN A 55 -24.04 7.44 -28.25
N LEU A 56 -22.79 7.90 -28.07
CA LEU A 56 -22.43 9.30 -27.92
C LEU A 56 -22.23 9.94 -29.30
N ASN A 57 -22.87 11.09 -29.54
CA ASN A 57 -22.59 11.92 -30.71
C ASN A 57 -21.16 12.50 -30.63
N ASP A 58 -20.56 12.88 -31.77
CA ASP A 58 -19.17 13.35 -31.86
C ASP A 58 -18.81 14.45 -30.85
N THR A 59 -19.73 15.40 -30.59
CA THR A 59 -19.53 16.48 -29.59
C THR A 59 -19.54 15.97 -28.13
N LEU A 60 -20.29 14.90 -27.85
CA LEU A 60 -20.33 14.27 -26.53
C LEU A 60 -19.14 13.32 -26.32
N LEU A 61 -18.46 12.93 -27.40
CA LEU A 61 -17.32 12.01 -27.37
C LEU A 61 -16.05 12.70 -26.82
N GLU A 62 -15.81 13.96 -27.17
CA GLU A 62 -14.72 14.77 -26.57
C GLU A 62 -14.93 15.03 -25.07
N LEU A 63 -16.15 15.46 -24.69
CA LEU A 63 -16.50 15.65 -23.27
C LEU A 63 -16.43 14.33 -22.50
N GLY A 64 -16.92 13.25 -23.12
CA GLY A 64 -16.89 11.92 -22.56
C GLY A 64 -15.46 11.38 -22.37
N ALA A 65 -14.54 11.66 -23.29
CA ALA A 65 -13.13 11.28 -23.17
C ALA A 65 -12.45 12.00 -22.00
N ALA A 66 -12.71 13.31 -21.82
CA ALA A 66 -12.21 14.05 -20.67
C ALA A 66 -12.74 13.49 -19.34
N VAL A 67 -14.03 13.16 -19.28
CA VAL A 67 -14.65 12.52 -18.12
C VAL A 67 -14.05 11.14 -17.86
N LEU A 68 -13.78 10.36 -18.90
CA LEU A 68 -13.19 9.03 -18.80
C LEU A 68 -11.77 9.10 -18.23
N VAL A 69 -10.94 10.03 -18.71
CA VAL A 69 -9.58 10.26 -18.20
C VAL A 69 -9.60 10.76 -16.75
N ALA A 70 -10.50 11.68 -16.42
CA ALA A 70 -10.65 12.16 -15.04
C ALA A 70 -11.10 11.03 -14.10
N ALA A 71 -12.09 10.24 -14.51
CA ALA A 71 -12.60 9.11 -13.74
C ALA A 71 -11.54 8.01 -13.58
N SER A 72 -10.80 7.66 -14.64
CA SER A 72 -9.73 6.66 -14.56
C SER A 72 -8.60 7.12 -13.65
N SER A 73 -8.23 8.39 -13.70
CA SER A 73 -7.19 8.97 -12.82
C SER A 73 -7.63 8.95 -11.35
N PHE A 74 -8.87 9.32 -11.08
CA PHE A 74 -9.44 9.28 -9.73
C PHE A 74 -9.52 7.85 -9.19
N ILE A 75 -9.95 6.89 -10.02
CA ILE A 75 -9.99 5.46 -9.67
C ILE A 75 -8.58 4.94 -9.37
N ALA A 76 -7.60 5.25 -10.22
CA ALA A 76 -6.21 4.85 -10.01
C ALA A 76 -5.68 5.34 -8.66
N PHE A 77 -5.93 6.62 -8.35
CA PHE A 77 -5.59 7.23 -7.07
C PHE A 77 -6.33 6.54 -5.91
N ALA A 78 -7.65 6.40 -5.98
CA ALA A 78 -8.44 5.77 -4.93
C ALA A 78 -7.99 4.34 -4.62
N PHE A 79 -7.66 3.53 -5.64
CA PHE A 79 -7.15 2.17 -5.43
C PHE A 79 -5.73 2.14 -4.89
N LEU A 80 -4.83 3.02 -5.34
CA LEU A 80 -3.46 3.03 -4.83
C LEU A 80 -3.39 3.45 -3.36
N TRP A 81 -4.24 4.40 -2.97
CA TRP A 81 -4.24 5.03 -1.65
C TRP A 81 -5.23 4.37 -0.69
N GLY A 82 -6.48 4.32 -1.12
CA GLY A 82 -7.60 3.82 -0.34
C GLY A 82 -7.45 2.35 -0.01
N TYR A 83 -6.89 1.52 -0.89
CA TYR A 83 -6.68 0.09 -0.61
C TYR A 83 -5.81 -0.13 0.63
N TYR A 84 -4.63 0.50 0.69
CA TYR A 84 -3.71 0.29 1.81
C TYR A 84 -4.26 0.87 3.11
N ILE A 85 -4.79 2.10 3.06
CA ILE A 85 -5.40 2.74 4.23
C ILE A 85 -6.58 1.90 4.74
N PHE A 86 -7.50 1.51 3.86
CA PHE A 86 -8.69 0.74 4.22
C PHE A 86 -8.33 -0.59 4.88
N PHE A 87 -7.43 -1.37 4.27
CA PHE A 87 -7.08 -2.68 4.81
C PHE A 87 -6.20 -2.59 6.06
N GLU A 88 -5.28 -1.63 6.14
CA GLU A 88 -4.49 -1.42 7.37
C GLU A 88 -5.38 -1.01 8.55
N ILE A 89 -6.44 -0.25 8.32
CA ILE A 89 -7.40 0.10 9.37
C ILE A 89 -8.28 -1.11 9.73
N TRP A 90 -8.85 -1.77 8.72
CA TRP A 90 -9.84 -2.83 8.92
C TRP A 90 -9.23 -4.11 9.49
N TRP A 91 -7.96 -4.39 9.21
CA TRP A 91 -7.26 -5.59 9.67
C TRP A 91 -6.06 -5.32 10.57
N ASN A 92 -6.10 -4.21 11.33
CA ASN A 92 -5.11 -3.90 12.37
C ASN A 92 -3.66 -3.99 11.85
N GLY A 93 -3.35 -3.24 10.79
CA GLY A 93 -2.02 -3.15 10.19
C GLY A 93 -1.70 -4.26 9.18
N GLN A 94 -2.71 -4.91 8.61
CA GLN A 94 -2.53 -5.96 7.60
C GLN A 94 -3.26 -5.68 6.30
N THR A 95 -2.56 -5.83 5.18
CA THR A 95 -3.15 -5.93 3.84
C THR A 95 -3.36 -7.40 3.46
N PRO A 96 -4.17 -7.73 2.44
CA PRO A 96 -4.27 -9.10 1.92
C PRO A 96 -2.92 -9.76 1.67
N GLY A 97 -1.99 -9.07 1.00
CA GLY A 97 -0.64 -9.58 0.71
C GLY A 97 0.18 -9.80 1.98
N LYS A 98 0.12 -8.86 2.94
CA LYS A 98 0.76 -9.03 4.25
C LYS A 98 0.18 -10.24 5.00
N ARG A 99 -1.13 -10.46 4.95
CA ARG A 99 -1.77 -11.63 5.59
C ARG A 99 -1.30 -12.95 5.01
N VAL A 100 -1.21 -13.06 3.69
CA VAL A 100 -0.71 -14.28 3.03
C VAL A 100 0.74 -14.55 3.43
N ALA A 101 1.55 -13.50 3.55
CA ALA A 101 2.94 -13.60 4.01
C ALA A 101 3.10 -13.71 5.54
N GLY A 102 2.01 -13.79 6.31
CA GLY A 102 2.06 -13.87 7.78
C GLY A 102 2.52 -12.59 8.48
N LEU A 103 2.51 -11.45 7.78
CA LEU A 103 3.04 -10.18 8.26
C LEU A 103 1.97 -9.34 8.96
N ARG A 104 2.39 -8.62 10.00
CA ARG A 104 1.58 -7.60 10.67
C ARG A 104 2.44 -6.38 10.98
N VAL A 105 1.88 -5.21 10.70
CA VAL A 105 2.46 -3.95 11.16
C VAL A 105 2.02 -3.68 12.59
N ILE A 106 2.98 -3.53 13.48
CA ILE A 106 2.80 -3.15 14.88
C ILE A 106 3.63 -1.91 15.18
N LYS A 107 3.25 -1.16 16.21
CA LYS A 107 4.05 -0.07 16.75
C LYS A 107 5.24 -0.60 17.55
N ARG A 108 6.19 0.29 17.86
CA ARG A 108 7.36 -0.02 18.70
C ARG A 108 7.03 -0.40 20.14
N ASP A 109 5.86 0.00 20.63
CA ASP A 109 5.32 -0.37 21.94
C ASP A 109 4.48 -1.67 21.89
N GLY A 110 4.40 -2.32 20.72
CA GLY A 110 3.62 -3.54 20.52
C GLY A 110 2.12 -3.30 20.31
N THR A 111 1.65 -2.04 20.34
CA THR A 111 0.24 -1.70 20.12
C THR A 111 -0.13 -1.75 18.62
N PRO A 112 -1.43 -1.96 18.28
CA PRO A 112 -1.89 -1.87 16.91
C PRO A 112 -1.69 -0.47 16.33
N ILE A 113 -1.43 -0.41 15.02
CA ILE A 113 -1.21 0.85 14.32
C ILE A 113 -2.44 1.77 14.38
N SER A 114 -2.22 3.07 14.54
CA SER A 114 -3.30 4.06 14.54
C SER A 114 -3.63 4.56 13.13
N LEU A 115 -4.81 5.16 12.96
CA LEU A 115 -5.24 5.76 11.68
C LEU A 115 -4.21 6.77 11.16
N THR A 116 -3.73 7.65 12.03
CA THR A 116 -2.79 8.73 11.71
C THR A 116 -1.45 8.17 11.24
N GLU A 117 -0.97 7.10 11.87
CA GLU A 117 0.27 6.44 11.48
C GLU A 117 0.14 5.75 10.12
N SER A 118 -0.96 5.05 9.85
CA SER A 118 -1.22 4.46 8.53
C SER A 118 -1.32 5.53 7.43
N LEU A 119 -1.90 6.69 7.75
CA LEU A 119 -1.96 7.84 6.84
C LEU A 119 -0.57 8.44 6.58
N ILE A 120 0.23 8.68 7.62
CA ILE A 120 1.61 9.19 7.47
C ILE A 120 2.44 8.22 6.63
N ARG A 121 2.34 6.92 6.89
CA ARG A 121 3.04 5.87 6.13
C ARG A 121 2.64 5.86 4.67
N ASN A 122 1.34 5.98 4.37
CA ASN A 122 0.89 6.08 2.98
C ASN A 122 1.28 7.42 2.34
N LEU A 123 1.27 8.54 3.06
CA LEU A 123 1.69 9.85 2.52
C LEU A 123 3.18 9.87 2.17
N VAL A 124 4.04 9.35 3.03
CA VAL A 124 5.49 9.23 2.76
C VAL A 124 5.75 8.27 1.58
N ARG A 125 4.81 7.37 1.29
CA ARG A 125 4.87 6.55 0.08
C ARG A 125 4.86 7.37 -1.22
N ILE A 126 4.31 8.59 -1.25
CA ILE A 126 4.46 9.52 -2.41
C ILE A 126 5.93 9.81 -2.66
N ILE A 127 6.65 10.05 -1.57
CA ILE A 127 8.07 10.42 -1.60
C ILE A 127 8.88 9.22 -2.07
N ASP A 128 8.54 8.01 -1.63
CA ASP A 128 9.13 6.76 -2.13
C ASP A 128 8.85 6.49 -3.62
N PHE A 129 7.77 7.07 -4.17
CA PHE A 129 7.33 6.89 -5.57
C PHE A 129 8.03 7.79 -6.59
N LEU A 130 8.63 8.91 -6.16
CA LEU A 130 9.35 9.85 -7.03
C LEU A 130 10.84 9.49 -7.09
N PRO A 131 11.54 9.50 -8.26
CA PRO A 131 11.16 10.00 -9.59
C PRO A 131 10.89 8.91 -10.65
N ALA A 132 11.01 7.62 -10.31
CA ALA A 132 10.86 6.52 -11.26
C ALA A 132 10.32 5.26 -10.58
N TYR A 133 9.00 5.16 -10.41
CA TYR A 133 8.31 3.90 -10.08
C TYR A 133 9.00 3.10 -8.94
N TYR A 134 9.04 3.64 -7.71
CA TYR A 134 9.67 3.02 -6.53
C TYR A 134 11.21 3.05 -6.44
N GLY A 135 11.90 3.83 -7.29
CA GLY A 135 13.36 3.97 -7.22
C GLY A 135 13.90 4.35 -5.84
N VAL A 136 13.26 5.28 -5.12
CA VAL A 136 13.73 5.72 -3.79
C VAL A 136 13.38 4.71 -2.70
N GLY A 137 12.15 4.15 -2.73
CA GLY A 137 11.73 3.15 -1.75
C GLY A 137 12.53 1.84 -1.81
N VAL A 138 12.98 1.42 -3.00
CA VAL A 138 13.87 0.25 -3.15
C VAL A 138 15.27 0.57 -2.63
N VAL A 139 15.80 1.75 -2.95
CA VAL A 139 17.13 2.18 -2.49
C VAL A 139 17.16 2.27 -0.96
N THR A 140 16.18 2.91 -0.32
CA THR A 140 16.15 3.02 1.15
C THR A 140 15.99 1.67 1.85
N MET A 141 15.20 0.76 1.28
CA MET A 141 15.05 -0.61 1.78
C MET A 141 16.33 -1.45 1.67
N PHE A 142 17.20 -1.13 0.69
CA PHE A 142 18.52 -1.76 0.53
C PHE A 142 19.60 -1.19 1.46
N PHE A 143 19.47 0.08 1.88
CA PHE A 143 20.45 0.75 2.76
C PHE A 143 20.09 0.69 4.25
N ASP A 144 18.84 0.39 4.63
CA ASP A 144 18.45 0.19 6.03
C ASP A 144 18.61 -1.29 6.45
N GLY A 145 19.38 -1.52 7.51
CA GLY A 145 19.67 -2.87 8.04
C GLY A 145 18.43 -3.64 8.53
N GLN A 146 17.30 -2.95 8.72
CA GLN A 146 16.01 -3.55 9.11
C GLN A 146 14.99 -3.55 7.95
N SER A 147 15.45 -3.24 6.72
CA SER A 147 14.66 -3.18 5.48
C SER A 147 13.37 -2.37 5.61
N ARG A 148 13.38 -1.27 6.37
CA ARG A 148 12.22 -0.40 6.56
C ARG A 148 12.11 0.56 5.37
N ARG A 149 10.87 0.90 4.99
CA ARG A 149 10.63 1.99 4.03
C ARG A 149 10.75 3.34 4.75
N LEU A 150 10.95 4.43 4.01
CA LEU A 150 10.95 5.78 4.60
C LEU A 150 9.64 6.05 5.36
N GLY A 151 8.52 5.53 4.85
CA GLY A 151 7.24 5.61 5.55
C GLY A 151 7.22 4.89 6.90
N ASP A 152 7.96 3.79 7.05
CA ASP A 152 8.07 3.03 8.31
C ASP A 152 9.07 3.68 9.29
N MET A 153 9.90 4.62 8.83
CA MET A 153 10.83 5.39 9.66
C MET A 153 10.22 6.71 10.15
N ALA A 154 9.23 7.24 9.43
CA ALA A 154 8.57 8.52 9.73
C ALA A 154 7.42 8.40 10.74
N ALA A 155 6.95 7.18 11.02
CA ALA A 155 5.90 6.86 11.98
C ALA A 155 6.46 5.99 13.11
#